data_AF-A0A813QMJ9-F1
#
_entry.id   AF-A0A813QMJ9-F1
#
_cell.length_a   1.000
_cell.length_b   1.000
_cell.length_c   1.000
_cell.angle_alpha   90.00
_cell.angle_beta   90.00
_cell.angle_gamma   90.00
#
_symmetry.space_group_name_H-M   'P 1'
#
loop_
_entity.id
_entity.type
_entity.pdbx_description
1 polymer ?
#
loop_
_entity_poly.entity_id
_entity_poly.type
_entity_poly.pdbx_seq_one_letter_code
_entity_poly.pdbx_strand_id
1 'polypeptide(L)'
;MVELHDLSPDESLDRTASSNTDRSSTIISSSLSHCSSSNIKWFGAVALVHDNTQLPNIEAAGIELASGRRQKIAYRKKTTYLLSSPYTTCTKSVSPTMQAMFEYHNNTNYGYSEALCYQLCGQIYA
;
A
#
# COMPACT_ATOMS: atom_id res chain seq x y z
N MET A 1 -20.45 3.89 -9.03
CA MET A 1 -20.74 3.27 -7.72
C MET A 1 -19.87 2.04 -7.56
N VAL A 2 -18.81 2.11 -6.75
CA VAL A 2 -17.91 0.98 -6.44
C VAL A 2 -18.52 0.21 -5.26
N GLU A 3 -18.56 -1.12 -5.34
CA GLU A 3 -19.05 -1.97 -4.25
C GLU A 3 -17.91 -2.88 -3.79
N LEU A 4 -17.67 -2.90 -2.48
CA LEU A 4 -16.53 -3.56 -1.85
C LEU A 4 -17.01 -4.68 -0.93
N HIS A 5 -16.34 -5.82 -1.02
CA HIS A 5 -16.60 -6.97 -0.17
C HIS A 5 -15.26 -7.49 0.36
N ASP A 6 -15.14 -7.58 1.68
CA ASP A 6 -14.02 -8.23 2.37
C ASP A 6 -14.26 -9.74 2.35
N LEU A 7 -13.33 -10.50 1.79
CA LEU A 7 -13.41 -11.95 1.79
C LEU A 7 -12.76 -12.46 3.08
N SER A 8 -13.60 -12.85 4.05
CA SER A 8 -13.17 -13.53 5.28
C SER A 8 -12.29 -14.75 4.91
N PRO A 9 -11.14 -14.95 5.58
CA PRO A 9 -10.29 -16.09 5.30
C PRO A 9 -10.96 -17.40 5.72
N ASP A 10 -10.95 -18.40 4.83
CA ASP A 10 -11.27 -19.79 5.17
C ASP A 10 -10.32 -20.28 6.28
N GLU A 11 -10.90 -20.67 7.41
CA GLU A 11 -10.25 -21.39 8.50
C GLU A 11 -9.76 -22.76 7.98
N SER A 12 -8.49 -22.83 7.60
CA SER A 12 -7.78 -24.10 7.57
C SER A 12 -6.52 -23.96 8.43
N LEU A 13 -6.48 -24.81 9.45
CA LEU A 13 -5.51 -24.88 10.54
C LEU A 13 -4.07 -24.63 10.07
N ASP A 14 -3.38 -23.67 10.71
CA ASP A 14 -2.12 -24.03 11.34
C ASP A 14 -1.82 -23.13 12.55
N ARG A 15 -1.37 -23.77 13.63
CA ARG A 15 -1.23 -23.18 14.96
C ARG A 15 -0.05 -22.21 15.00
N THR A 16 -0.26 -20.93 15.32
CA THR A 16 0.76 -20.13 16.01
C THR A 16 0.15 -18.94 16.76
N ALA A 17 0.74 -18.63 17.90
CA ALA A 17 0.22 -17.81 19.00
C ALA A 17 -0.43 -16.48 18.59
N SER A 18 -1.70 -16.34 18.97
CA SER A 18 -2.50 -15.12 18.86
C SER A 18 -2.14 -14.14 19.97
N SER A 19 -1.44 -13.06 19.62
CA SER A 19 -1.39 -11.83 20.42
C SER A 19 -2.35 -10.82 19.80
N ASN A 20 -3.48 -10.61 20.47
CA ASN A 20 -4.53 -9.65 20.10
C ASN A 20 -4.04 -8.20 20.29
N THR A 21 -3.49 -7.60 19.23
CA THR A 21 -3.47 -6.13 19.05
C THR A 21 -3.01 -5.82 17.63
N ASP A 22 -3.94 -5.51 16.73
CA ASP A 22 -3.74 -4.43 15.74
C ASP A 22 -4.99 -4.20 14.90
N ARG A 23 -5.65 -3.07 15.14
CA ARG A 23 -6.59 -2.46 14.18
C ARG A 23 -5.77 -1.87 13.02
N SER A 24 -5.21 -2.73 12.16
CA SER A 24 -4.69 -2.29 10.85
C SER A 24 -5.92 -2.00 9.97
N SER A 25 -6.31 -0.73 9.91
CA SER A 25 -7.40 -0.27 9.05
C SER A 25 -6.89 -0.12 7.61
N THR A 26 -7.52 -0.81 6.68
CA THR A 26 -7.23 -0.69 5.25
C THR A 26 -7.93 0.54 4.68
N ILE A 27 -7.18 1.41 4.00
CA ILE A 27 -7.71 2.63 3.37
C ILE A 27 -7.78 2.44 1.87
N ILE A 28 -8.86 2.96 1.27
CA ILE A 28 -9.01 3.06 -0.18
C ILE A 28 -8.76 4.50 -0.58
N SER A 29 -7.66 4.71 -1.28
CA SER A 29 -7.33 6.00 -1.87
C SER A 29 -7.73 5.98 -3.34
N SER A 30 -8.50 6.97 -3.78
CA SER A 30 -8.83 7.15 -5.19
C SER A 30 -8.32 8.48 -5.73
N SER A 31 -7.61 8.46 -6.85
CA SER A 31 -7.17 9.67 -7.55
C SER A 31 -7.63 9.65 -9.01
N LEU A 32 -7.89 10.83 -9.56
CA LEU A 32 -8.10 11.01 -11.00
C LEU A 32 -6.72 11.18 -11.64
N SER A 33 -6.23 10.16 -12.33
CA SER A 33 -4.94 10.22 -13.03
C SER A 33 -5.13 10.74 -14.46
N HIS A 34 -4.44 11.82 -14.80
CA HIS A 34 -4.14 12.19 -16.19
C HIS A 34 -2.72 11.71 -16.52
N CYS A 35 -2.57 10.52 -17.10
CA CYS A 35 -1.27 10.07 -17.60
C CYS A 35 -1.19 10.38 -19.10
N SER A 36 -0.22 11.21 -19.52
CA SER A 36 -0.02 11.61 -20.92
C SER A 36 1.23 10.93 -21.48
N SER A 37 1.06 9.79 -22.13
CA SER A 37 2.06 9.22 -23.04
C SER A 37 1.45 9.20 -24.44
N SER A 38 2.04 9.99 -25.35
CA SER A 38 1.79 10.07 -26.80
C SER A 38 0.42 9.54 -27.31
N ASN A 39 -0.53 10.47 -27.45
CA ASN A 39 -1.79 10.37 -28.24
C ASN A 39 -2.91 9.41 -27.79
N ILE A 40 -2.91 8.90 -26.55
CA ILE A 40 -4.12 8.30 -25.95
C ILE A 40 -4.37 8.94 -24.58
N LYS A 41 -5.42 9.77 -24.47
CA LYS A 41 -5.90 10.27 -23.18
C LYS A 41 -6.73 9.19 -22.49
N TRP A 42 -6.15 8.54 -21.49
CA TRP A 42 -6.90 7.66 -20.59
C TRP A 42 -7.67 8.52 -19.60
N PHE A 43 -9.00 8.52 -19.71
CA PHE A 43 -9.91 9.10 -18.73
C PHE A 43 -10.39 7.99 -17.81
N GLY A 44 -9.90 7.97 -16.57
CA GLY A 44 -10.23 6.95 -15.57
C GLY A 44 -9.92 7.42 -14.15
N ALA A 45 -10.42 6.67 -13.18
CA ALA A 45 -10.02 6.81 -11.79
C ALA A 45 -9.03 5.69 -11.45
N VAL A 46 -8.10 5.93 -10.53
CA VAL A 46 -7.22 4.89 -9.99
C VAL A 46 -7.64 4.66 -8.55
N ALA A 47 -7.80 3.40 -8.17
CA ALA A 47 -8.04 3.00 -6.78
C ALA A 47 -6.83 2.25 -6.23
N LEU A 48 -6.53 2.45 -4.96
CA LEU A 48 -5.45 1.77 -4.25
C LEU A 48 -5.99 1.22 -2.93
N VAL A 49 -5.67 -0.04 -2.64
CA VAL A 49 -5.92 -0.67 -1.34
C VAL A 49 -4.58 -0.77 -0.62
N HIS A 50 -4.43 -0.08 0.50
CA HIS A 50 -3.18 -0.08 1.28
C HIS A 50 -3.43 -0.06 2.79
N ASP A 51 -2.39 -0.36 3.56
CA ASP A 51 -2.42 -0.22 5.02
C ASP A 51 -2.36 1.26 5.42
N ASN A 52 -3.10 1.63 6.47
CA ASN A 52 -3.16 3.02 6.96
C ASN A 52 -1.80 3.57 7.40
N THR A 53 -0.89 2.70 7.82
CA THR A 53 0.46 3.07 8.25
C THR A 53 1.44 3.27 7.10
N GLN A 54 1.09 2.91 5.87
CA GLN A 54 2.00 2.98 4.73
C GLN A 54 1.63 4.14 3.80
N LEU A 55 2.66 4.79 3.25
CA LEU A 55 2.49 5.81 2.23
C LEU A 55 1.78 5.20 1.00
N PRO A 56 0.65 5.78 0.53
CA PRO A 56 -0.05 5.27 -0.64
C PRO A 56 0.77 5.51 -1.91
N ASN A 57 1.43 4.47 -2.42
CA ASN A 57 2.15 4.51 -3.69
C ASN A 57 1.22 4.15 -4.87
N ILE A 58 0.47 5.14 -5.36
CA ILE A 58 -0.54 4.96 -6.42
C ILE A 58 0.10 4.61 -7.77
N GLU A 59 1.31 5.09 -8.05
CA GLU A 59 2.00 4.82 -9.34
C GLU A 59 2.42 3.36 -9.46
N ALA A 60 2.84 2.73 -8.35
CA ALA A 60 3.31 1.35 -8.36
C ALA A 60 2.18 0.32 -8.14
N ALA A 61 1.17 0.65 -7.32
CA ALA A 61 0.17 -0.31 -6.85
C ALA A 61 -1.28 0.07 -7.19
N GLY A 62 -1.49 1.15 -7.95
CA GLY A 62 -2.80 1.62 -8.36
C GLY A 62 -3.50 0.65 -9.31
N ILE A 63 -4.81 0.53 -9.12
CA ILE A 63 -5.72 -0.22 -9.98
C ILE A 63 -6.50 0.78 -10.82
N GLU A 64 -6.28 0.76 -12.13
CA GLU A 64 -7.03 1.60 -13.06
C GLU A 64 -8.49 1.15 -13.16
N LEU A 65 -9.41 2.10 -13.04
CA LEU A 65 -10.84 1.88 -13.12
C LEU A 65 -11.39 2.42 -14.44
N ALA A 66 -12.02 1.52 -15.20
CA ALA A 66 -12.71 1.87 -16.44
C ALA A 66 -13.89 2.83 -16.21
N SER A 67 -13.90 3.94 -16.96
CA SER A 67 -15.00 4.91 -16.92
C SER A 67 -16.31 4.33 -17.47
N GLY A 68 -17.45 4.78 -16.93
CA GLY A 68 -18.79 4.41 -17.41
C GLY A 68 -19.25 2.99 -17.08
N ARG A 69 -18.46 2.20 -16.35
CA ARG A 69 -18.82 0.83 -15.93
C ARG A 69 -18.74 0.66 -14.41
N ARG A 70 -19.65 -0.17 -13.89
CA ARG A 70 -19.60 -0.61 -12.49
C ARG A 70 -18.51 -1.65 -12.34
N GLN A 71 -17.62 -1.47 -11.37
CA GLN A 71 -16.52 -2.38 -11.07
C GLN A 71 -16.65 -2.86 -9.63
N LYS A 72 -16.51 -4.17 -9.44
CA LYS A 72 -16.50 -4.81 -8.14
C LYS A 72 -15.05 -5.09 -7.76
N ILE A 73 -14.60 -4.53 -6.66
CA ILE A 73 -13.26 -4.77 -6.11
C ILE A 73 -13.44 -5.69 -4.92
N ALA A 74 -12.87 -6.89 -5.01
CA ALA A 74 -12.76 -7.81 -3.90
C ALA A 74 -11.29 -7.90 -3.50
N TYR A 75 -11.02 -7.93 -2.20
CA TYR A 75 -9.68 -8.08 -1.69
C TYR A 75 -9.65 -9.15 -0.60
N ARG A 76 -8.47 -9.74 -0.42
CA ARG A 76 -8.18 -10.66 0.68
C ARG A 76 -6.97 -10.11 1.42
N LYS A 77 -7.15 -9.79 2.70
CA LYS A 77 -6.03 -9.35 3.54
C LYS A 77 -5.14 -10.54 3.88
N LYS A 78 -3.85 -10.41 3.59
CA LYS A 78 -2.81 -11.36 4.02
C LYS A 78 -1.73 -10.58 4.75
N THR A 79 -1.47 -10.96 5.99
CA THR A 79 -0.42 -10.36 6.82
C THR A 79 0.67 -11.40 7.07
N THR A 80 1.92 -11.02 6.86
CA THR A 80 3.09 -11.86 7.13
C THR A 80 3.86 -11.26 8.31
N TYR A 81 4.14 -12.08 9.32
CA TYR A 81 4.97 -11.70 10.45
C TYR A 81 6.33 -12.40 10.33
N LEU A 82 7.40 -11.62 10.33
CA LEU A 82 8.77 -12.12 10.30
C LEU A 82 9.39 -11.99 11.69
N LEU A 83 10.17 -12.99 12.09
CA LEU A 83 10.96 -12.93 13.32
C LEU A 83 12.05 -11.88 13.18
N SER A 84 12.35 -11.14 14.25
CA SER A 84 13.46 -10.18 14.25
C SER A 84 14.82 -10.88 14.15
N SER A 85 15.89 -10.08 14.04
CA SER A 85 17.27 -10.55 14.19
C SER A 85 17.42 -11.44 15.44
N PRO A 86 18.16 -12.56 15.36
CA PRO A 86 19.04 -12.99 14.26
C PRO A 86 18.37 -13.85 13.18
N TYR A 87 17.07 -14.15 13.28
CA TYR A 87 16.40 -15.08 12.37
C TYR A 87 16.11 -14.48 11.00
N THR A 88 15.85 -13.18 10.95
CA THR A 88 15.75 -12.43 9.70
C THR A 88 16.45 -11.07 9.83
N THR A 89 16.84 -10.50 8.70
CA THR A 89 17.34 -9.12 8.60
C THR A 89 16.21 -8.11 8.46
N CYS A 90 14.96 -8.49 8.79
CA CYS A 90 13.81 -7.60 8.72
C CYS A 90 14.00 -6.41 9.67
N THR A 91 13.84 -5.20 9.14
CA THR A 91 13.85 -3.97 9.93
C THR A 91 12.54 -3.22 9.75
N LYS A 92 12.10 -2.56 10.82
CA LYS A 92 10.99 -1.60 10.81
C LYS A 92 11.49 -0.15 10.98
N SER A 93 12.80 0.05 11.00
CA SER A 93 13.40 1.36 11.21
C SER A 93 13.20 2.24 9.98
N VAL A 94 12.52 3.37 10.16
CA VAL A 94 12.45 4.44 9.16
C VAL A 94 13.78 5.19 9.18
N SER A 95 14.44 5.31 8.03
CA SER A 95 15.68 6.10 7.93
C SER A 95 15.36 7.61 7.99
N PRO A 96 16.30 8.47 8.39
CA PRO A 96 16.07 9.93 8.39
C PRO A 96 15.65 10.46 7.02
N THR A 97 16.18 9.89 5.94
CA THR A 97 15.79 10.26 4.57
C THR A 97 14.36 9.88 4.24
N MET A 98 13.88 8.72 4.70
CA MET A 98 12.45 8.36 4.59
C MET A 98 11.59 9.30 5.41
N GLN A 99 12.02 9.65 6.62
CA GLN A 99 11.29 10.55 7.49
C GLN A 99 11.12 11.95 6.87
N ALA A 100 12.18 12.49 6.26
CA ALA A 100 12.13 13.76 5.55
C ALA A 100 11.11 13.75 4.39
N MET A 101 10.95 12.63 3.69
CA MET A 101 9.92 12.48 2.66
C MET A 101 8.50 12.42 3.23
N PHE A 102 8.31 11.82 4.41
CA PHE A 102 7.01 11.84 5.08
C PHE A 102 6.62 13.22 5.59
N GLU A 103 7.60 14.00 6.07
CA GLU A 103 7.40 15.41 6.42
C GLU A 103 6.93 16.23 5.21
N TYR A 104 7.51 15.98 4.03
CA TYR A 104 7.07 16.58 2.77
C TYR A 104 5.61 16.23 2.41
N HIS A 105 5.15 15.03 2.78
CA HIS A 105 3.76 14.58 2.58
C HIS A 105 2.87 14.90 3.79
N ASN A 106 2.68 16.19 4.08
CA ASN A 106 1.76 16.71 5.12
C ASN A 106 2.09 16.29 6.57
N ASN A 107 3.37 16.20 6.94
CA ASN A 107 3.79 15.83 8.32
C ASN A 107 3.15 14.51 8.81
N THR A 108 3.05 13.54 7.91
CA THR A 108 2.48 12.23 8.22
C THR A 108 3.55 11.33 8.84
N ASN A 109 3.13 10.42 9.72
CA ASN A 109 4.02 9.44 10.33
C ASN A 109 3.78 8.07 9.70
N TYR A 110 4.31 7.86 8.50
CA TYR A 110 4.25 6.56 7.83
C TYR A 110 5.34 5.62 8.37
N GLY A 111 5.04 4.33 8.35
CA GLY A 111 5.98 3.27 8.68
C GLY A 111 6.93 2.96 7.53
N TYR A 112 7.92 2.12 7.83
CA TYR A 112 8.86 1.60 6.84
C TYR A 112 8.12 0.80 5.75
N SER A 113 8.51 1.02 4.49
CA SER A 113 8.09 0.23 3.34
C SER A 113 9.30 -0.04 2.44
N GLU A 114 9.47 -1.28 2.02
CA GLU A 114 10.55 -1.71 1.12
C GLU A 114 10.49 -0.95 -0.22
N ALA A 115 9.28 -0.82 -0.79
CA ALA A 115 9.06 -0.11 -2.05
C ALA A 115 9.50 1.35 -1.96
N LEU A 116 9.20 2.01 -0.84
CA LEU A 116 9.66 3.38 -0.59
C LEU A 116 11.18 3.44 -0.48
N CYS A 117 11.80 2.48 0.23
CA CYS A 117 13.25 2.42 0.36
C CYS A 117 13.94 2.41 -1.02
N TYR A 118 13.47 1.57 -1.93
CA TYR A 118 14.02 1.51 -3.28
C TYR A 118 13.79 2.79 -4.09
N GLN A 119 12.61 3.39 -3.98
CA GLN A 119 12.30 4.66 -4.66
C GLN A 119 13.24 5.78 -4.21
N LEU A 120 13.53 5.88 -2.91
CA LEU A 120 14.47 6.87 -2.38
C LEU A 120 15.91 6.59 -2.80
N CYS A 121 16.35 5.33 -2.75
CA CYS A 121 17.66 4.97 -3.26
C CYS A 121 17.81 5.38 -4.73
N GLY A 122 16.79 5.13 -5.56
CA GLY A 122 16.77 5.57 -6.95
C GLY A 122 16.89 7.09 -7.10
N GLN A 123 16.21 7.88 -6.26
CA GLN A 123 16.28 9.34 -6.32
C GLN A 123 17.62 9.92 -5.84
N ILE A 124 18.25 9.29 -4.83
CA ILE A 124 19.53 9.77 -4.25
C ILE A 124 20.70 9.51 -5.21
N TYR A 125 20.65 8.40 -5.95
CA TYR A 125 21.78 7.92 -6.78
C TYR A 125 21.52 8.01 -8.29
N ALA A 126 20.46 8.70 -8.73
CA ALA A 126 20.16 8.97 -10.14
C ALA A 126 20.99 10.13 -10.72
#